data_AF-A0A939FHX5-F1
#
_entry.id   AF-A0A939FHX5-F1
#
_cell.length_a   1.000
_cell.length_b   1.000
_cell.length_c   1.000
_cell.angle_alpha   90.00
_cell.angle_beta   90.00
_cell.angle_gamma   90.00
#
_symmetry.space_group_name_H-M   'P 1'
#
loop_
_entity.id
_entity.type
_entity.pdbx_description
1 polymer ?
#
loop_
_entity_poly.entity_id
_entity_poly.type
_entity_poly.pdbx_seq_one_letter_code
_entity_poly.pdbx_strand_id
1 'polypeptide(L)'
;MPSAERSARRRVPAAVALALGASLLAAPSTPAHAADSLQPAARYTFDQDDLTTGEIADSSGNGLDATLVNGATAQSVAGADGGKALALPGG
;
A
#
# COMPACT_ATOMS: atom_id res chain seq x y z
N MET A 1 -17.63 -69.86 -4.25
CA MET A 1 -16.70 -69.05 -5.09
C MET A 1 -17.38 -68.76 -6.42
N PRO A 2 -17.35 -67.52 -6.91
CA PRO A 2 -18.52 -66.64 -6.89
C PRO A 2 -19.30 -66.53 -8.20
N SER A 3 -20.58 -66.19 -8.02
CA SER A 3 -21.65 -65.96 -8.98
C SER A 3 -21.61 -64.58 -9.65
N ALA A 4 -22.52 -64.45 -10.62
CA ALA A 4 -23.11 -63.23 -11.15
C ALA A 4 -22.34 -62.62 -12.35
N GLU A 5 -22.99 -62.07 -13.38
CA GLU A 5 -24.17 -61.22 -13.29
C GLU A 5 -25.10 -61.35 -14.50
N ARG A 6 -26.38 -61.48 -14.17
CA ARG A 6 -27.50 -60.97 -14.94
C ARG A 6 -27.62 -59.49 -14.60
N SER A 7 -27.50 -58.58 -15.56
CA SER A 7 -28.55 -57.59 -15.79
C SER A 7 -28.28 -56.76 -17.04
N ALA A 8 -29.18 -56.91 -17.99
CA ALA A 8 -29.17 -56.16 -19.22
C ALA A 8 -29.53 -54.68 -18.99
N ARG A 9 -28.71 -53.84 -19.60
CA ARG A 9 -28.91 -52.44 -20.00
C ARG A 9 -30.37 -51.95 -20.12
N ARG A 10 -30.66 -50.81 -19.48
CA ARG A 10 -31.15 -49.54 -20.08
C ARG A 10 -31.64 -48.66 -18.92
N ARG A 11 -31.20 -47.41 -18.80
CA ARG A 11 -31.70 -46.26 -19.57
C ARG A 11 -30.65 -45.12 -19.57
N VAL A 12 -30.50 -44.51 -20.74
CA VAL A 12 -29.69 -43.33 -21.11
C VAL A 12 -30.57 -42.07 -20.85
N PRO A 13 -30.17 -40.81 -21.10
CA PRO A 13 -29.02 -39.97 -20.70
C PRO A 13 -29.47 -38.72 -19.90
N ALA A 14 -28.71 -38.23 -18.93
CA ALA A 14 -28.96 -36.89 -18.37
C ALA A 14 -27.76 -36.32 -17.61
N ALA A 15 -26.60 -36.15 -18.25
CA ALA A 15 -25.44 -35.59 -17.54
C ALA A 15 -24.41 -34.87 -18.42
N VAL A 16 -24.73 -34.45 -19.65
CA VAL A 16 -23.74 -33.84 -20.56
C VAL A 16 -24.06 -32.37 -20.88
N ALA A 17 -24.78 -31.66 -20.00
CA ALA A 17 -25.07 -30.24 -20.14
C ALA A 17 -24.42 -29.35 -19.07
N LEU A 18 -23.74 -29.93 -18.07
CA LEU A 18 -23.15 -29.18 -16.94
C LEU A 18 -21.64 -28.92 -17.06
N ALA A 19 -20.96 -29.46 -18.07
CA ALA A 19 -19.50 -29.49 -18.08
C ALA A 19 -18.81 -28.19 -18.57
N LEU A 20 -19.48 -27.31 -19.34
CA LEU A 20 -18.85 -26.08 -19.87
C LEU A 20 -19.10 -24.82 -19.04
N GLY A 21 -20.09 -24.80 -18.15
CA GLY A 21 -20.40 -23.61 -17.33
C GLY A 21 -19.57 -23.49 -16.05
N ALA A 22 -18.94 -24.58 -15.60
CA ALA A 22 -18.27 -24.65 -14.30
C ALA A 22 -16.76 -24.33 -14.35
N SER A 23 -16.13 -24.27 -15.51
CA SER A 23 -14.67 -24.06 -15.61
C SER A 23 -14.23 -22.60 -15.47
N LEU A 24 -15.10 -21.61 -15.70
CA LEU A 24 -14.77 -20.19 -15.52
C LEU A 24 -14.95 -19.70 -14.07
N LEU A 25 -15.75 -20.40 -13.26
CA LEU A 25 -16.05 -20.02 -11.87
C LEU A 25 -15.03 -20.58 -10.85
N ALA A 26 -14.12 -21.46 -11.30
CA ALA A 26 -13.14 -22.13 -10.44
C ALA A 26 -11.72 -21.57 -10.58
N ALA A 27 -11.52 -20.47 -11.33
CA ALA A 27 -10.25 -19.77 -11.31
C ALA A 27 -10.09 -19.12 -9.94
N PRO A 28 -9.04 -19.45 -9.15
CA PRO A 28 -8.79 -18.76 -7.89
C PRO A 28 -8.56 -17.28 -8.21
N SER A 29 -9.37 -16.41 -7.60
CA SER A 29 -9.14 -14.97 -7.63
C SER A 29 -7.79 -14.68 -7.00
N THR A 30 -6.76 -14.41 -7.81
CA THR A 30 -5.48 -13.96 -7.29
C THR A 30 -5.68 -12.57 -6.68
N PRO A 31 -5.25 -12.34 -5.43
CA PRO A 31 -5.36 -11.02 -4.82
C PRO A 31 -4.63 -10.00 -5.68
N ALA A 32 -5.28 -8.87 -5.96
CA ALA A 32 -4.64 -7.74 -6.64
C ALA A 32 -3.46 -7.28 -5.78
N HIS A 33 -2.25 -7.33 -6.34
CA HIS A 33 -1.09 -6.75 -5.69
C HIS A 33 -1.24 -5.22 -5.73
N ALA A 34 -1.38 -4.62 -4.56
CA ALA A 34 -1.26 -3.18 -4.43
C ALA A 34 0.17 -2.80 -4.82
N ALA A 35 0.32 -1.76 -5.65
CA ALA A 35 1.62 -1.18 -5.88
C ALA A 35 2.16 -0.62 -4.55
N ASP A 36 3.44 -0.86 -4.27
CA ASP A 36 4.08 -0.27 -3.11
C ASP A 36 3.96 1.26 -3.18
N SER A 37 3.61 1.88 -2.05
CA SER A 37 3.58 3.33 -1.97
C SER A 37 5.00 3.87 -2.09
N LEU A 38 5.21 4.80 -3.02
CA LEU A 38 6.48 5.49 -3.14
C LEU A 38 6.75 6.25 -1.83
N GLN A 39 7.79 5.84 -1.12
CA GLN A 39 8.24 6.55 0.06
C GLN A 39 8.94 7.85 -0.35
N PRO A 40 8.71 8.97 0.36
CA PRO A 40 9.44 10.19 0.14
C PRO A 40 10.95 9.97 0.29
N ALA A 41 11.74 10.63 -0.57
CA ALA A 41 13.19 10.63 -0.41
C ALA A 41 13.62 11.37 0.87
N ALA A 42 12.91 12.44 1.24
CA ALA A 42 13.11 13.18 2.48
C ALA A 42 11.76 13.66 3.02
N ARG A 43 11.65 13.85 4.33
CA ARG A 43 10.45 14.37 4.98
C ARG A 43 10.80 15.23 6.19
N TYR A 44 10.63 16.54 6.07
CA TYR A 44 10.86 17.51 7.15
C TYR A 44 9.52 17.96 7.73
N THR A 45 9.31 17.78 9.04
CA THR A 45 8.03 18.14 9.68
C THR A 45 8.10 19.38 10.57
N PHE A 46 9.29 19.83 10.99
CA PHE A 46 9.47 21.01 11.84
C PHE A 46 8.88 20.92 13.25
N ASP A 47 8.25 19.79 13.61
CA ASP A 47 7.55 19.61 14.89
C ASP A 47 8.49 19.49 16.09
N GLN A 48 9.63 18.84 15.88
CA GLN A 48 10.63 18.55 16.91
C GLN A 48 11.93 19.34 16.74
N ASP A 49 12.02 20.13 15.67
CA ASP A 49 13.23 20.86 15.32
C ASP A 49 13.38 22.14 16.14
N ASP A 50 14.58 22.37 16.66
CA ASP A 50 14.99 23.65 17.21
C ASP A 50 15.68 24.46 16.10
N LEU A 51 14.97 25.45 15.55
CA LEU A 51 15.50 26.28 14.46
C LEU A 51 16.78 27.03 14.83
N THR A 52 17.11 27.16 16.11
CA THR A 52 18.35 27.83 16.56
C THR A 52 19.61 27.01 16.30
N THR A 53 19.49 25.69 16.12
CA THR A 53 20.62 24.82 15.74
C THR A 53 20.99 25.01 14.27
N GLY A 54 20.04 25.46 13.45
CA GLY A 54 20.19 25.54 12.00
C GLY A 54 20.12 24.17 11.30
N GLU A 55 19.71 23.12 12.00
CA GLU A 55 19.54 21.77 11.46
C GLU A 55 18.07 21.35 11.52
N ILE A 56 17.60 20.68 10.46
CA ILE A 56 16.23 20.18 10.33
C ILE A 56 16.29 18.68 10.10
N ALA A 57 15.69 17.90 11.00
CA ALA A 57 15.76 16.45 10.96
C ALA A 57 14.91 15.85 9.84
N ASP A 58 15.46 14.86 9.14
CA ASP A 58 14.74 14.04 8.16
C ASP A 58 14.01 12.88 8.84
N SER A 59 12.67 12.92 8.77
CA SER A 59 11.80 11.87 9.30
C SER A 59 11.50 10.75 8.31
N SER A 60 12.02 10.78 7.07
CA SER A 60 11.80 9.70 6.11
C SER A 60 12.63 8.45 6.39
N GLY A 61 13.64 8.56 7.27
CA GLY A 61 14.56 7.47 7.61
C GLY A 61 15.71 7.29 6.62
N ASN A 62 15.93 8.25 5.72
CA ASN A 62 17.01 8.18 4.72
C ASN A 62 18.28 8.94 5.15
N GLY A 63 18.25 9.62 6.32
CA GLY A 63 19.41 10.32 6.87
C GLY A 63 19.76 11.58 6.09
N LEU A 64 18.76 12.24 5.50
CA LEU A 64 18.93 13.46 4.71
C LEU A 64 18.64 14.72 5.52
N ASP A 65 19.23 14.83 6.72
CA ASP A 65 19.10 16.01 7.56
C ASP A 65 19.55 17.27 6.80
N ALA A 66 18.76 18.35 6.93
CA ALA A 66 18.95 19.57 6.16
C ALA A 66 19.55 20.69 7.01
N THR A 67 20.31 21.57 6.37
CA THR A 67 20.80 22.81 6.99
C THR A 67 19.90 23.99 6.62
N LEU A 68 19.41 24.69 7.63
CA LEU A 68 18.61 25.90 7.48
C LEU A 68 19.50 27.11 7.24
N VAL A 69 19.51 27.57 5.99
CA VAL A 69 20.23 28.79 5.59
C VAL A 69 19.48 30.02 6.09
N ASN A 70 20.22 30.97 6.68
CA ASN A 70 19.66 32.20 7.27
C ASN A 70 18.59 31.92 8.35
N GLY A 71 18.76 30.86 9.15
CA GLY A 71 17.78 30.41 10.14
C GLY A 71 17.35 31.46 11.16
N ALA A 72 18.19 32.46 11.45
CA ALA A 72 17.84 33.61 12.30
C ALA A 72 16.63 34.42 11.80
N THR A 73 16.30 34.30 10.51
CA THR A 73 15.15 34.98 9.88
C THR A 73 13.93 34.08 9.75
N ALA A 74 14.09 32.77 9.93
CA ALA A 74 13.00 31.81 9.86
C ALA A 74 12.22 31.77 11.18
N GLN A 75 10.94 31.43 11.09
CA GLN A 75 10.06 31.36 12.25
C GLN A 75 9.30 30.03 12.28
N SER A 76 9.16 29.46 13.48
CA SER A 76 8.24 28.35 13.72
C SER A 76 6.83 28.91 13.93
N VAL A 77 5.88 28.46 13.11
CA VAL A 77 4.47 28.87 13.17
C VAL A 77 3.56 27.65 13.28
N ALA A 78 2.28 27.87 13.60
CA ALA A 78 1.30 26.78 13.56
C ALA A 78 1.11 26.29 12.11
N GLY A 79 1.22 24.98 11.90
CA GLY A 79 0.97 24.32 10.63
C GLY A 79 -0.52 24.06 10.40
N ALA A 80 -0.89 23.85 9.13
CA ALA A 80 -2.29 23.60 8.73
C ALA A 80 -2.88 22.32 9.37
N ASP A 81 -2.03 21.33 9.65
CA ASP A 81 -2.43 20.03 10.19
C ASP A 81 -2.34 19.95 11.73
N GLY A 82 -2.20 21.10 12.41
CA GLY A 82 -2.09 21.16 13.87
C GLY A 82 -0.67 20.92 14.43
N GLY A 83 0.32 20.70 13.55
CA GLY A 83 1.74 20.66 13.88
C GLY A 83 2.41 22.03 13.79
N LYS A 84 3.73 22.04 13.61
CA LYS A 84 4.54 23.23 13.31
C LYS A 84 4.81 23.34 11.82
N ALA A 85 5.06 24.56 11.36
CA ALA A 85 5.53 24.85 10.01
C ALA A 85 6.67 25.87 10.07
N LEU A 86 7.49 25.86 9.02
CA LEU A 86 8.59 26.81 8.83
C LEU A 86 8.12 27.99 7.97
N ALA A 87 8.10 29.18 8.56
CA ALA A 87 7.88 30.43 7.84
C ALA A 87 9.22 31.04 7.43
N LEU A 88 9.40 31.24 6.12
CA LEU A 88 10.60 31.85 5.54
C LEU A 88 10.25 33.26 5.02
N PRO A 89 11.03 34.29 5.38
CA PRO A 89 10.89 35.60 4.76
C PRO A 89 11.42 35.57 3.32
N GLY A 90 10.75 36.28 2.41
CA GLY A 90 11.18 36.41 1.01
C GLY A 90 10.41 35.56 0.00
N GLY A 91 9.10 35.35 0.25
CA GLY A 91 8.20 34.55 -0.58
C GLY A 91 8.26 34.80 -2.09
#